data_AF-E5XP26-F1
#
_entry.id   AF-E5XP26-F1
#
_cell.length_a   1.000
_cell.length_b   1.000
_cell.length_c   1.000
_cell.angle_alpha   90.00
_cell.angle_beta   90.00
_cell.angle_gamma   90.00
#
_symmetry.space_group_name_H-M   'P 1'
#
loop_
_entity.id
_entity.type
_entity.pdbx_description
1 polymer ?
#
loop_
_entity_poly.entity_id
_entity_poly.type
_entity_poly.pdbx_seq_one_letter_code
_entity_poly.pdbx_strand_id
1 'polypeptide(L)'
;MPFYGNPDDLERIAAEINSQASHVRDRATELVNKAGAMRWHGIAADRFRELAGEDRSKLNDASSGLDKAADELRKHAQTVRERLALIKKFEETVGDWFHNAVSWFNNAVHEIANGVKSVWNHFFGSEESRPTEPWAGLKYSPNNLPEPGHKDWIEVGEYMQKNGKI
;
A
#
# COMPACT_ATOMS: atom_id res chain seq x y z
N MET A 1 -8.09 8.30 9.14
CA MET A 1 -6.66 7.99 8.94
C MET A 1 -6.57 6.81 7.99
N PRO A 2 -5.80 6.88 6.88
CA PRO A 2 -5.66 5.73 5.99
C PRO A 2 -5.02 4.58 6.78
N PHE A 3 -5.77 3.48 6.88
CA PHE A 3 -5.54 2.37 7.82
C PHE A 3 -4.21 1.62 7.60
N TYR A 4 -3.53 1.87 6.47
CA TYR A 4 -2.25 1.23 6.11
C TYR A 4 -1.00 2.09 6.36
N GLY A 5 -1.15 3.33 6.83
CA GLY A 5 -0.04 4.30 6.82
C GLY A 5 0.28 4.78 5.40
N ASN A 6 0.84 5.98 5.28
CA ASN A 6 1.24 6.52 3.99
C ASN A 6 2.58 5.87 3.59
N PRO A 7 2.68 5.20 2.42
CA PRO A 7 3.94 4.59 1.98
C PRO A 7 5.07 5.62 1.84
N ASP A 8 4.75 6.87 1.53
CA ASP A 8 5.76 7.93 1.42
C ASP A 8 6.32 8.34 2.79
N ASP A 9 5.50 8.26 3.85
CA ASP A 9 5.98 8.46 5.22
C ASP A 9 6.93 7.34 5.65
N LEU A 10 6.64 6.09 5.26
CA LEU A 10 7.52 4.96 5.54
C LEU A 10 8.86 5.10 4.81
N GLU A 11 8.86 5.55 3.56
CA GLU A 11 10.10 5.84 2.82
C GLU A 11 10.89 7.00 3.42
N ARG A 12 10.20 8.06 3.85
CA ARG A 12 10.83 9.19 4.54
C ARG A 12 11.53 8.74 5.82
N ILE A 13 10.87 7.92 6.64
CA ILE A 13 11.46 7.37 7.87
C ILE A 13 12.65 6.46 7.55
N ALA A 14 12.54 5.60 6.53
CA ALA A 14 13.64 4.73 6.09
C ALA A 14 14.86 5.55 5.62
N ALA A 15 14.65 6.68 4.94
CA ALA A 15 15.71 7.59 4.53
C ALA A 15 16.39 8.25 5.75
N GLU A 16 15.61 8.65 6.76
CA GLU A 16 16.13 9.21 8.01
C GLU A 16 16.99 8.20 8.77
N ILE A 17 16.53 6.95 8.87
CA ILE A 17 17.30 5.86 9.51
C ILE A 17 18.61 5.59 8.79
N ASN A 18 18.61 5.55 7.45
CA ASN A 18 19.85 5.41 6.68
C ASN A 18 20.83 6.58 6.92
N SER A 19 20.31 7.81 7.01
CA SER A 19 21.13 8.96 7.35
C SER A 19 21.79 8.80 8.72
N GLN A 20 21.04 8.36 9.72
CA GLN A 20 21.57 8.06 11.05
C GLN A 20 22.61 6.93 11.03
N ALA A 21 22.40 5.88 10.25
CA ALA A 21 23.37 4.81 10.06
C ALA A 21 24.70 5.32 9.50
N SER A 22 24.65 6.19 8.49
CA SER A 22 25.84 6.86 7.94
C SER A 22 26.55 7.72 8.99
N HIS A 23 25.81 8.53 9.75
CA HIS A 23 26.39 9.32 10.84
C HIS A 23 27.11 8.46 11.89
N VAL A 24 26.56 7.28 12.22
CA VAL A 24 27.20 6.33 13.15
C VAL A 24 28.52 5.80 12.58
N ARG A 25 28.59 5.48 11.29
CA ARG A 25 29.83 5.03 10.62
C ARG A 25 30.88 6.11 10.57
N ASP A 26 30.48 7.35 10.30
CA ASP A 26 31.38 8.50 10.29
C ASP A 26 31.97 8.71 11.68
N ARG A 27 31.14 8.61 12.72
CA ARG A 27 31.57 8.69 14.12
C ARG A 27 32.54 7.57 14.51
N ALA A 28 32.26 6.35 14.05
CA ALA A 28 33.12 5.19 14.28
C ALA A 28 34.50 5.35 13.62
N THR A 29 34.52 5.91 12.41
CA THR A 29 35.75 6.23 11.67
C THR A 29 36.52 7.37 12.33
N GLU A 30 35.82 8.42 12.75
CA GLU A 30 36.39 9.56 13.47
C GLU A 30 37.07 9.12 14.77
N LEU A 31 36.45 8.20 15.54
CA LEU A 31 36.99 7.67 16.79
C LEU A 31 38.37 7.01 16.57
N VAL A 32 38.47 6.12 15.59
CA VAL A 32 39.74 5.41 15.31
C VAL A 32 40.79 6.35 14.74
N ASN A 33 40.39 7.30 13.89
CA ASN A 33 41.31 8.30 13.35
C ASN A 33 41.89 9.18 14.48
N LYS A 34 41.04 9.64 15.40
CA LYS A 34 41.48 10.42 16.58
C LYS A 34 42.39 9.59 17.48
N ALA A 35 42.06 8.32 17.73
CA ALA A 35 42.89 7.42 18.52
C ALA A 35 44.26 7.17 17.88
N GLY A 36 44.31 7.02 16.56
CA GLY A 36 45.54 6.85 15.78
C GLY A 36 46.42 8.11 15.76
N ALA A 37 45.81 9.29 15.69
CA ALA A 37 46.53 10.56 15.63
C ALA A 37 47.11 11.04 16.98
N MET A 38 46.83 10.35 18.08
CA MET A 38 47.32 10.77 19.40
C MET A 38 48.85 10.66 19.52
N ARG A 39 49.47 11.68 20.11
CA ARG A 39 50.94 11.80 20.23
C ARG A 39 51.54 11.13 21.48
N TRP A 40 50.71 10.67 22.42
CA TRP A 40 51.18 9.91 23.57
C TRP A 40 51.41 8.42 23.21
N HIS A 41 52.42 7.83 23.84
CA HIS A 41 52.90 6.48 23.58
C HIS A 41 53.01 5.67 24.87
N GLY A 42 53.01 4.35 24.75
CA GLY A 42 53.08 3.40 25.85
C GLY A 42 51.83 2.54 25.98
N ILE A 43 51.85 1.62 26.95
CA ILE A 43 50.83 0.56 27.13
C ILE A 43 49.41 1.15 27.21
N ALA A 44 49.22 2.28 27.92
CA ALA A 44 47.92 2.93 28.03
C ALA A 44 47.41 3.46 26.68
N ALA A 45 48.29 4.01 25.85
CA ALA A 45 47.92 4.51 24.52
C ALA A 45 47.56 3.35 23.58
N ASP A 46 48.29 2.24 23.66
CA ASP A 46 48.01 1.04 22.86
C ASP A 46 46.66 0.41 23.25
N ARG A 47 46.38 0.31 24.56
CA ARG A 47 45.07 -0.13 25.07
C ARG A 47 43.94 0.78 24.63
N PHE A 48 44.14 2.09 24.61
CA PHE A 48 43.11 3.01 24.10
C PHE A 48 42.83 2.81 22.61
N ARG A 49 43.87 2.59 21.79
CA ARG A 49 43.70 2.32 20.34
C ARG A 49 42.97 1.00 20.10
N GLU A 50 43.26 -0.03 20.91
CA GLU A 50 42.54 -1.31 20.89
C GLU A 50 41.05 -1.10 21.20
N LEU A 51 40.74 -0.42 22.32
CA LEU A 51 39.35 -0.10 22.70
C LEU A 51 38.61 0.72 21.63
N ALA A 52 39.27 1.71 21.02
CA ALA A 52 38.70 2.47 19.92
C ALA A 52 38.37 1.59 18.70
N GLY A 53 39.20 0.57 18.43
CA GLY A 53 38.95 -0.42 17.39
C GLY A 53 37.74 -1.31 17.69
N GLU A 54 37.60 -1.76 18.94
CA GLU A 54 36.44 -2.53 19.41
C GLU A 54 35.15 -1.71 19.32
N ASP A 55 35.18 -0.46 19.79
CA ASP A 55 34.02 0.42 19.76
C ASP A 55 33.63 0.78 18.33
N ARG A 56 34.59 0.95 17.42
CA ARG A 56 34.29 1.07 15.98
C ARG A 56 33.53 -0.16 15.46
N SER A 57 33.92 -1.37 15.86
CA SER A 57 33.20 -2.59 15.45
C SER A 57 31.76 -2.56 15.92
N LYS A 58 31.52 -2.23 17.20
CA LYS A 58 30.16 -2.15 17.77
C LYS A 58 29.30 -1.09 17.07
N LEU A 59 29.88 0.07 16.75
CA LEU A 59 29.18 1.14 16.03
C LEU A 59 28.85 0.71 14.59
N ASN A 60 29.76 -0.01 13.92
CA ASN A 60 29.50 -0.56 12.60
C ASN A 60 28.38 -1.61 12.62
N ASP A 61 28.34 -2.47 13.63
CA ASP A 61 27.26 -3.45 13.81
C ASP A 61 25.91 -2.75 14.03
N ALA A 62 25.88 -1.72 14.87
CA ALA A 62 24.69 -0.90 15.09
C ALA A 62 24.22 -0.20 13.80
N SER A 63 25.14 0.39 13.03
CA SER A 63 24.81 1.02 11.74
C SER A 63 24.23 0.01 10.73
N SER A 64 24.74 -1.22 10.74
CA SER A 64 24.23 -2.31 9.88
C SER A 64 22.84 -2.77 10.31
N GLY A 65 22.53 -2.71 11.61
CA GLY A 65 21.18 -2.93 12.13
C GLY A 65 20.19 -1.86 11.66
N LEU A 66 20.62 -0.59 11.65
CA LEU A 66 19.80 0.52 11.14
C LEU A 66 19.50 0.38 9.65
N ASP A 67 20.49 0.05 8.82
CA ASP A 67 20.28 -0.20 7.39
C ASP A 67 19.26 -1.31 7.15
N LYS A 68 19.35 -2.42 7.90
CA LYS A 68 18.39 -3.53 7.79
C LYS A 68 16.96 -3.09 8.13
N ALA A 69 16.80 -2.30 9.21
CA ALA A 69 15.49 -1.78 9.58
C ALA A 69 14.92 -0.84 8.50
N ALA A 70 15.75 0.02 7.91
CA ALA A 70 15.33 0.88 6.80
C ALA A 70 14.91 0.07 5.56
N ASP A 71 15.62 -1.02 5.24
CA ASP A 71 15.27 -1.90 4.13
C ASP A 71 13.95 -2.65 4.38
N GLU A 72 13.69 -3.09 5.61
CA GLU A 72 12.41 -3.67 5.99
C GLU A 72 11.26 -2.67 5.86
N LEU A 73 11.48 -1.41 6.26
CA LEU A 73 10.49 -0.34 6.06
C LEU A 73 10.20 -0.08 4.58
N ARG A 74 11.21 -0.08 3.72
CA ARG A 74 11.02 0.07 2.26
C ARG A 74 10.20 -1.07 1.67
N LYS A 75 10.50 -2.31 2.05
CA LYS A 75 9.71 -3.49 1.64
C LYS A 75 8.26 -3.38 2.09
N HIS A 76 8.05 -2.90 3.32
CA HIS A 76 6.71 -2.68 3.84
C HIS A 76 5.98 -1.56 3.07
N ALA A 77 6.64 -0.45 2.79
CA ALA A 77 6.10 0.65 1.99
C ALA A 77 5.66 0.17 0.59
N GLN A 78 6.47 -0.66 -0.06
CA GLN A 78 6.12 -1.27 -1.34
C GLN A 78 4.88 -2.17 -1.22
N THR A 79 4.83 -3.02 -0.20
CA THR A 79 3.65 -3.87 0.07
C THR A 79 2.39 -3.02 0.28
N VAL A 80 2.50 -1.90 0.98
CA VAL A 80 1.40 -0.96 1.18
C VAL A 80 0.95 -0.33 -0.14
N ARG A 81 1.89 0.11 -1.00
CA ARG A 81 1.57 0.64 -2.34
C ARG A 81 0.82 -0.37 -3.20
N GLU A 82 1.28 -1.62 -3.21
CA GLU A 82 0.65 -2.69 -3.98
C GLU A 82 -0.80 -2.93 -3.51
N ARG A 83 -1.04 -2.93 -2.19
CA ARG A 83 -2.40 -3.06 -1.64
C ARG A 83 -3.30 -1.87 -1.98
N LEU A 84 -2.78 -0.65 -1.88
CA LEU A 84 -3.52 0.56 -2.24
C LEU A 84 -3.86 0.60 -3.73
N ALA A 85 -2.93 0.19 -4.59
CA ALA A 85 -3.17 0.07 -6.02
C ALA A 85 -4.24 -0.97 -6.34
N LEU A 86 -4.25 -2.11 -5.63
CA LEU A 86 -5.29 -3.13 -5.76
C LEU A 86 -6.66 -2.61 -5.34
N ILE A 87 -6.74 -1.92 -4.19
CA ILE A 87 -7.97 -1.26 -3.72
C ILE A 87 -8.50 -0.29 -4.77
N LYS A 88 -7.64 0.59 -5.29
CA LYS A 88 -8.02 1.56 -6.31
C LYS A 88 -8.52 0.90 -7.59
N LYS A 89 -7.84 -0.15 -8.05
CA LYS A 89 -8.26 -0.92 -9.23
C LYS A 89 -9.66 -1.51 -9.04
N PHE A 90 -9.94 -2.10 -7.88
CA PHE A 90 -11.27 -2.62 -7.59
C PHE A 90 -12.32 -1.53 -7.47
N GLU A 91 -12.00 -0.39 -6.83
CA GLU A 91 -12.87 0.78 -6.77
C GLU A 91 -13.27 1.26 -8.17
N GLU A 92 -12.31 1.41 -9.09
CA GLU A 92 -12.55 1.80 -10.48
C GLU A 92 -13.38 0.75 -11.23
N THR A 93 -12.98 -0.53 -11.17
CA THR A 93 -13.60 -1.58 -11.99
C THR A 93 -15.03 -1.89 -11.51
N VAL A 94 -15.24 -1.96 -10.20
CA VAL A 94 -16.57 -2.18 -9.62
C VAL A 94 -17.43 -0.93 -9.76
N GLY A 95 -16.85 0.26 -9.55
CA GLY A 95 -17.53 1.54 -9.75
C GLY A 95 -18.03 1.70 -11.19
N ASP A 96 -17.18 1.42 -12.18
CA ASP A 96 -17.54 1.45 -13.60
C ASP A 96 -18.63 0.43 -13.93
N TRP A 97 -18.51 -0.79 -13.39
CA TRP A 97 -19.55 -1.81 -13.56
C TRP A 97 -20.90 -1.33 -13.02
N PHE A 98 -20.95 -0.78 -11.79
CA PHE A 98 -22.18 -0.27 -11.20
C PHE A 98 -22.72 0.97 -11.93
N HIS A 99 -21.84 1.88 -12.35
CA HIS A 99 -22.24 3.07 -13.10
C HIS A 99 -22.90 2.69 -14.43
N ASN A 100 -22.26 1.78 -15.17
CA ASN A 100 -22.83 1.23 -16.40
C ASN A 100 -24.13 0.48 -16.11
N ALA A 101 -24.16 -0.29 -15.02
CA ALA A 101 -25.34 -1.04 -14.60
C ALA A 101 -26.56 -0.16 -14.33
N VAL A 102 -26.36 0.91 -13.55
CA VAL A 102 -27.40 1.87 -13.19
C VAL A 102 -27.86 2.66 -14.41
N SER A 103 -26.90 3.11 -15.24
CA SER A 103 -27.19 3.88 -16.45
C SER A 103 -28.07 3.10 -17.42
N TRP A 104 -27.68 1.86 -17.75
CA TRP A 104 -28.51 1.04 -18.64
C TRP A 104 -29.85 0.71 -18.01
N PHE A 105 -29.91 0.46 -16.69
CA PHE A 105 -31.17 0.10 -16.01
C PHE A 105 -32.16 1.24 -16.07
N ASN A 106 -31.71 2.46 -15.76
CA ASN A 106 -32.53 3.66 -15.87
C ASN A 106 -33.00 3.90 -17.30
N ASN A 107 -32.14 3.70 -18.30
CA ASN A 107 -32.53 3.80 -19.71
C ASN A 107 -33.58 2.74 -20.10
N ALA A 108 -33.39 1.48 -19.71
CA ALA A 108 -34.33 0.41 -19.99
C ALA A 108 -35.71 0.64 -19.34
N VAL A 109 -35.74 1.13 -18.09
CA VAL A 109 -36.98 1.52 -17.41
C VAL A 109 -37.68 2.66 -18.15
N HIS A 110 -36.92 3.68 -18.58
CA HIS A 110 -37.44 4.82 -19.33
C HIS A 110 -37.99 4.40 -20.72
N GLU A 111 -37.30 3.49 -21.41
CA GLU A 111 -37.73 2.97 -22.71
C GLU A 111 -38.97 2.07 -22.63
N ILE A 112 -39.12 1.27 -21.57
CA ILE A 112 -40.36 0.53 -21.29
C ILE A 112 -41.52 1.49 -21.06
N ALA A 113 -41.30 2.57 -20.29
CA ALA A 113 -42.32 3.60 -20.09
C ALA A 113 -42.72 4.28 -21.41
N ASN A 114 -41.79 4.35 -22.37
CA ASN A 114 -42.02 4.85 -23.73
C ASN A 114 -42.49 3.77 -24.74
N GLY A 115 -42.71 2.52 -24.30
CA GLY A 115 -43.27 1.43 -25.12
C GLY A 115 -42.28 0.62 -25.96
N VAL A 116 -40.96 0.81 -25.79
CA VAL A 116 -39.92 0.14 -26.59
C VAL A 116 -39.40 -1.12 -25.86
N LYS A 117 -40.00 -2.29 -26.15
CA LYS A 117 -39.64 -3.57 -25.50
C LYS A 117 -38.34 -4.23 -26.02
N SER A 118 -37.78 -3.77 -27.13
CA SER A 118 -36.67 -4.44 -27.82
C SER A 118 -35.32 -4.33 -27.10
N VAL A 119 -35.04 -3.21 -26.45
CA VAL A 119 -33.78 -3.01 -25.71
C VAL A 119 -33.75 -3.83 -24.42
N TRP A 120 -34.91 -3.99 -23.77
CA TRP A 120 -35.04 -4.85 -22.61
C TRP A 120 -34.80 -6.33 -22.94
N ASN A 121 -35.41 -6.83 -24.02
CA ASN A 121 -35.21 -8.20 -24.49
C ASN A 121 -33.73 -8.51 -24.82
N HIS A 122 -32.95 -7.51 -25.23
CA HIS A 122 -31.53 -7.67 -25.57
C HIS A 122 -30.65 -7.96 -24.35
N PHE A 123 -31.00 -7.41 -23.18
CA PHE A 123 -30.17 -7.51 -21.98
C PHE A 123 -30.72 -8.46 -20.91
N PHE A 124 -32.05 -8.61 -20.77
CA PHE A 124 -32.68 -9.38 -19.68
C PHE A 124 -33.37 -10.66 -20.13
N GLY A 125 -33.36 -10.97 -21.44
CA GLY A 125 -34.16 -12.05 -22.00
C GLY A 125 -35.63 -11.66 -22.15
N SER A 126 -36.49 -12.59 -22.55
CA SER A 126 -37.81 -12.29 -23.15
C SER A 126 -39.03 -12.56 -22.25
N GLU A 127 -38.91 -12.46 -20.92
CA GLU A 127 -40.04 -12.77 -20.02
C GLU A 127 -40.69 -11.54 -19.38
N GLU A 128 -42.01 -11.58 -19.26
CA GLU A 128 -42.94 -10.50 -18.90
C GLU A 128 -42.85 -10.07 -17.41
N SER A 129 -41.64 -9.98 -16.88
CA SER A 129 -41.33 -9.68 -15.48
C SER A 129 -40.89 -8.23 -15.32
N ARG A 130 -41.32 -7.59 -14.22
CA ARG A 130 -40.92 -6.23 -13.85
C ARG A 130 -39.39 -6.08 -13.91
N PRO A 131 -38.86 -4.90 -14.30
CA PRO A 131 -37.43 -4.68 -14.35
C PRO A 131 -36.83 -4.93 -12.96
N THR A 132 -36.09 -6.02 -12.82
CA THR A 132 -35.30 -6.32 -11.62
C THR A 132 -33.94 -5.66 -11.76
N GLU A 133 -33.49 -5.04 -10.68
CA GLU A 133 -32.16 -4.43 -10.64
C GLU A 133 -31.10 -5.51 -10.91
N PRO A 134 -30.06 -5.22 -11.70
CA PRO A 134 -29.06 -6.23 -12.07
C PRO A 134 -28.11 -6.61 -10.93
N TRP A 135 -28.09 -5.78 -9.89
CA TRP A 135 -27.43 -6.06 -8.64
C TRP A 135 -28.40 -6.65 -7.60
N ALA A 136 -29.65 -6.96 -7.98
CA ALA A 136 -30.59 -7.61 -7.07
C ALA A 136 -30.07 -8.99 -6.67
N GLY A 137 -30.02 -9.25 -5.36
CA GLY A 137 -29.49 -10.49 -4.79
C GLY A 137 -27.97 -10.54 -4.66
N LEU A 138 -27.24 -9.53 -5.14
CA LEU A 138 -25.82 -9.39 -4.80
C LEU A 138 -25.66 -8.92 -3.36
N LYS A 139 -24.55 -9.33 -2.72
CA LYS A 139 -24.16 -8.84 -1.39
C LYS A 139 -23.94 -7.32 -1.38
N TYR A 140 -23.46 -6.77 -2.50
CA TYR A 140 -23.14 -5.36 -2.66
C TYR A 140 -24.07 -4.71 -3.69
N SER A 141 -24.51 -3.48 -3.41
CA SER A 141 -25.37 -2.65 -4.25
C SER A 141 -24.82 -1.22 -4.27
N PRO A 142 -25.23 -0.35 -5.21
CA PRO A 142 -24.73 1.03 -5.31
C PRO A 142 -24.83 1.83 -4.00
N ASN A 143 -25.81 1.47 -3.15
CA ASN A 143 -26.11 2.17 -1.90
C ASN A 143 -25.34 1.63 -0.68
N ASN A 144 -24.60 0.52 -0.82
CA ASN A 144 -23.87 -0.13 0.27
C ASN A 144 -22.42 -0.49 -0.16
N LEU A 145 -21.84 0.34 -1.04
CA LEU A 145 -20.43 0.24 -1.38
C LEU A 145 -19.57 0.85 -0.27
N PRO A 146 -18.37 0.30 0.00
CA PRO A 146 -17.43 0.91 0.93
C PRO A 146 -17.05 2.32 0.50
N GLU A 147 -16.63 3.14 1.46
CA GLU A 147 -16.05 4.45 1.15
C GLU A 147 -14.80 4.29 0.26
N PRO A 148 -14.53 5.24 -0.66
CA PRO A 148 -13.33 5.27 -1.48
C PRO A 148 -12.04 5.02 -0.68
N GLY A 149 -11.15 4.17 -1.20
CA GLY A 149 -9.90 3.80 -0.53
C GLY A 149 -10.02 2.92 0.72
N HIS A 150 -11.23 2.45 1.09
CA HIS A 150 -11.41 1.52 2.20
C HIS A 150 -10.91 0.11 1.86
N LYS A 151 -10.36 -0.62 2.85
CA LYS A 151 -9.80 -1.98 2.63
C LYS A 151 -10.83 -2.99 2.13
N ASP A 152 -12.11 -2.75 2.43
CA ASP A 152 -13.21 -3.65 2.08
C ASP A 152 -13.45 -3.70 0.56
N TRP A 153 -12.90 -2.75 -0.21
CA TRP A 153 -12.88 -2.83 -1.68
C TRP A 153 -12.19 -4.08 -2.21
N ILE A 154 -11.24 -4.66 -1.46
CA ILE A 154 -10.64 -5.96 -1.81
C ILE A 154 -11.71 -7.06 -1.76
N GLU A 155 -12.51 -7.11 -0.69
CA GLU A 155 -13.58 -8.10 -0.55
C GLU A 155 -14.67 -7.92 -1.61
N VAL A 156 -15.05 -6.66 -1.89
CA VAL A 156 -16.01 -6.33 -2.94
C VAL A 156 -15.50 -6.79 -4.30
N GLY A 157 -14.26 -6.47 -4.64
CA GLY A 157 -13.62 -6.85 -5.89
C GLY A 157 -13.54 -8.36 -6.08
N GLU A 158 -13.07 -9.08 -5.06
CA GLU A 158 -12.99 -10.55 -5.07
C GLU A 158 -14.37 -11.19 -5.21
N TYR A 159 -15.39 -10.66 -4.52
CA TYR A 159 -16.77 -11.11 -4.66
C TYR A 159 -17.30 -10.88 -6.07
N MET A 160 -17.09 -9.70 -6.64
CA MET A 160 -17.57 -9.34 -7.99
C MET A 160 -16.89 -10.19 -9.08
N GLN A 161 -15.59 -10.44 -8.94
CA GLN A 161 -14.83 -11.30 -9.84
C GLN A 161 -15.30 -12.76 -9.76
N LYS A 162 -15.52 -13.29 -8.55
CA LYS A 162 -16.03 -14.65 -8.34
C LYS A 162 -17.43 -14.87 -8.94
N ASN A 163 -18.24 -13.82 -9.00
CA ASN A 163 -19.57 -13.84 -9.62
C ASN A 163 -19.55 -13.51 -11.12
N GLY A 164 -18.36 -13.37 -11.73
CA GLY A 164 -18.18 -13.13 -13.17
C GLY A 164 -18.73 -11.78 -13.64
N LYS A 165 -18.79 -10.78 -12.74
CA LYS A 165 -19.29 -9.44 -13.07
C LYS A 165 -18.18 -8.49 -13.50
N ILE A 166 -16.94 -8.76 -13.06
CA ILE A 166 -15.71 -8.06 -13.44
C ILE A 166 -14.57 -9.06 -13.68
#